data_AF-A0A8J6ZDL1-F1
#
_entry.id   AF-A0A8J6ZDL1-F1
#
_cell.length_a   1.000
_cell.length_b   1.000
_cell.length_c   1.000
_cell.angle_alpha   90.00
_cell.angle_beta   90.00
_cell.angle_gamma   90.00
#
_symmetry.space_group_name_H-M   'P 1'
#
loop_
_entity.id
_entity.type
_entity.pdbx_description
1 polymer ?
#
loop_
_entity_poly.entity_id
_entity_poly.type
_entity_poly.pdbx_seq_one_letter_code
_entity_poly.pdbx_strand_id
1 'polypeptide(L)'
;MENDLEVDNIAEKNEFTDEMLTDEQLDKVAGGLWDRHQLADDSRFLNVLLRGTDSQPERNNWAMVTPGKIADAWASVGIEIKEGSLFGGHSYNLNGKEISQSEAWAHAEKVIGKHLERKDWNW
;
A
#
# COMPACT_ATOMS: atom_id res chain seq x y z
N MET A 1 41.85 30.71 28.83
CA MET A 1 40.52 30.13 28.56
C MET A 1 40.33 30.21 27.08
N GLU A 2 40.73 29.15 26.38
CA GLU A 2 40.39 28.92 24.99
C GLU A 2 39.85 27.49 24.98
N ASN A 3 38.54 27.38 24.71
CA ASN A 3 37.83 26.12 24.55
C ASN A 3 37.93 25.76 23.07
N ASP A 4 38.84 24.86 22.73
CA ASP A 4 38.84 24.23 21.42
C ASP A 4 37.77 23.14 21.42
N LEU A 5 36.64 23.44 20.80
CA LEU A 5 35.60 22.48 20.44
C LEU A 5 36.13 21.62 19.29
N GLU A 6 36.54 20.39 19.60
CA GLU A 6 36.64 19.33 18.61
C GLU A 6 35.25 19.08 18.03
N VAL A 7 35.06 19.47 16.77
CA VAL A 7 33.87 19.14 16.00
C VAL A 7 34.18 17.84 15.25
N ASP A 8 33.71 16.72 15.80
CA ASP A 8 33.76 15.42 15.14
C ASP A 8 32.99 15.49 13.81
N ASN A 9 33.75 15.50 12.71
CA ASN A 9 33.22 15.29 11.36
C ASN A 9 32.89 13.80 11.19
N ILE A 10 31.70 13.40 11.63
CA ILE A 10 31.10 12.13 11.24
C ILE A 10 30.59 12.27 9.80
N ALA A 11 31.51 12.22 8.85
CA ALA A 11 31.18 11.89 7.47
C ALA A 11 31.11 10.37 7.38
N GLU A 12 29.95 9.80 7.73
CA GLU A 12 29.65 8.40 7.48
C GLU A 12 29.81 8.12 5.98
N LYS A 13 30.77 7.25 5.67
CA LYS A 13 31.01 6.69 4.35
C LYS A 13 29.77 5.91 3.93
N ASN A 14 28.97 6.49 3.04
CA ASN A 14 28.08 5.71 2.18
C ASN A 14 28.93 4.95 1.18
N GLU A 15 29.38 3.76 1.55
CA GLU A 15 29.86 2.75 0.60
C GLU A 15 28.66 2.33 -0.25
N PHE A 16 28.51 2.92 -1.43
CA PHE A 16 27.59 2.41 -2.45
C PHE A 16 28.15 1.08 -2.96
N THR A 17 27.55 -0.01 -2.52
CA THR A 17 27.80 -1.35 -3.06
C THR A 17 27.26 -1.45 -4.49
N ASP A 18 28.04 -1.99 -5.43
CA ASP A 18 27.65 -2.28 -6.84
C ASP A 18 26.57 -3.38 -6.98
N GLU A 19 25.76 -3.60 -5.95
CA GLU A 19 24.61 -4.50 -6.02
C GLU A 19 23.45 -3.78 -6.73
N MET A 20 22.93 -4.39 -7.80
CA MET A 20 21.69 -3.93 -8.41
C MET A 20 20.60 -3.94 -7.35
N LEU A 21 20.03 -2.77 -7.07
CA LEU A 21 18.90 -2.61 -6.17
C LEU A 21 17.79 -3.60 -6.54
N THR A 22 17.20 -4.28 -5.56
CA THR A 22 16.02 -5.12 -5.80
C THR A 22 14.85 -4.27 -6.28
N ASP A 23 13.84 -4.87 -6.91
CA ASP A 23 12.63 -4.14 -7.33
C ASP A 23 12.00 -3.36 -6.15
N GLU A 24 11.98 -3.94 -4.95
CA GLU A 24 11.54 -3.27 -3.70
C GLU A 24 12.42 -2.08 -3.28
N GLN A 25 13.72 -2.12 -3.59
CA GLN A 25 14.65 -1.03 -3.30
C GLN A 25 14.61 0.05 -4.39
N LEU A 26 14.42 -0.33 -5.65
CA LEU A 26 14.19 0.58 -6.76
C LEU A 26 12.88 1.36 -6.54
N ASP A 27 11.83 0.71 -6.05
CA ASP A 27 10.55 1.33 -5.69
C ASP A 27 10.69 2.36 -4.56
N LYS A 28 11.64 2.16 -3.62
CA LYS A 28 11.97 3.15 -2.58
C LYS A 28 12.76 4.35 -3.11
N VAL A 29 13.63 4.14 -4.10
CA VAL A 29 14.47 5.19 -4.70
C VAL A 29 13.70 6.06 -5.70
N ALA A 30 12.67 5.51 -6.36
CA ALA A 30 11.89 6.23 -7.37
C ALA A 30 10.87 7.25 -6.82
N GLY A 31 10.78 7.45 -5.49
CA GLY A 31 9.88 8.45 -4.90
C GLY A 31 8.39 8.20 -5.18
N GLY A 32 8.02 6.98 -5.54
CA GLY A 32 6.63 6.57 -5.74
C GLY A 32 5.96 6.44 -4.37
N LEU A 33 4.95 7.27 -4.11
CA LEU A 33 4.06 7.14 -2.96
C LEU A 33 3.60 5.68 -2.87
N TRP A 34 4.17 4.92 -1.92
CA TRP A 34 3.76 3.55 -1.56
C TRP A 34 2.23 3.46 -1.48
N ASP A 35 1.60 4.53 -0.98
CA ASP A 35 0.17 4.79 -0.91
C ASP A 35 -0.59 4.66 -2.25
N ARG A 36 -0.07 5.25 -3.34
CA ARG A 36 -0.77 5.27 -4.63
C ARG A 36 -0.72 3.92 -5.33
N HIS A 37 0.38 3.19 -5.21
CA HIS A 37 0.54 1.86 -5.81
C HIS A 37 -0.31 0.81 -5.08
N GLN A 38 -0.32 0.85 -3.74
CA GLN A 38 -1.17 -0.03 -2.93
C GLN A 38 -2.65 0.20 -3.21
N LEU A 39 -3.10 1.46 -3.26
CA LEU A 39 -4.48 1.78 -3.62
C LEU A 39 -4.82 1.43 -5.07
N ALA A 40 -3.89 1.57 -6.01
CA ALA A 40 -4.13 1.15 -7.40
C ALA A 40 -4.34 -0.37 -7.50
N ASP A 41 -3.58 -1.14 -6.73
CA ASP A 41 -3.73 -2.58 -6.66
C ASP A 41 -5.06 -2.99 -6.00
N ASP A 42 -5.38 -2.40 -4.86
CA ASP A 42 -6.67 -2.60 -4.20
C ASP A 42 -7.83 -2.25 -5.11
N SER A 43 -7.74 -1.13 -5.84
CA SER A 43 -8.76 -0.73 -6.80
C SER A 43 -9.04 -1.83 -7.82
N ARG A 44 -7.99 -2.44 -8.37
CA ARG A 44 -8.11 -3.49 -9.39
C ARG A 44 -8.68 -4.77 -8.81
N PHE A 45 -8.12 -5.23 -7.69
CA PHE A 45 -8.59 -6.42 -6.97
C PHE A 45 -10.07 -6.29 -6.60
N LEU A 46 -10.45 -5.21 -5.92
CA LEU A 46 -11.82 -4.96 -5.47
C LEU A 46 -12.78 -4.75 -6.63
N ASN A 47 -12.37 -4.11 -7.73
CA ASN A 47 -13.22 -3.94 -8.91
C ASN A 47 -13.62 -5.29 -9.52
N VAL A 48 -12.70 -6.26 -9.57
CA VAL A 48 -12.98 -7.61 -10.06
C VAL A 48 -13.78 -8.41 -9.03
N LEU A 49 -13.37 -8.38 -7.75
CA LEU A 49 -14.00 -9.14 -6.68
C LEU A 49 -15.48 -8.75 -6.50
N LEU A 50 -15.74 -7.45 -6.41
CA LEU A 50 -17.05 -6.84 -6.17
C LEU A 50 -17.81 -6.54 -7.46
N ARG A 51 -17.37 -7.07 -8.61
CA ARG A 51 -18.03 -6.81 -9.89
C ARG A 51 -19.53 -7.12 -9.83
N GLY A 52 -20.35 -6.12 -10.13
CA GLY A 52 -21.81 -6.22 -10.12
C GLY A 52 -22.47 -6.02 -8.76
N THR A 53 -21.73 -5.56 -7.73
CA THR A 53 -22.29 -5.15 -6.44
C THR A 53 -22.31 -3.63 -6.31
N ASP A 54 -23.15 -3.11 -5.41
CA ASP A 54 -23.25 -1.67 -5.14
C ASP A 54 -21.95 -1.07 -4.56
N SER A 55 -21.12 -1.92 -3.94
CA SER A 55 -19.83 -1.54 -3.35
C SER A 55 -18.67 -1.64 -4.34
N GLN A 56 -18.94 -1.97 -5.61
CA GLN A 56 -17.91 -2.01 -6.65
C GLN A 56 -17.28 -0.62 -6.82
N PRO A 57 -15.95 -0.47 -6.64
CA PRO A 57 -15.30 0.80 -6.95
C PRO A 57 -15.36 1.04 -8.47
N GLU A 58 -15.49 2.31 -8.88
CA GLU A 58 -15.41 2.67 -10.30
C GLU A 58 -14.10 2.18 -10.91
N ARG A 59 -14.15 1.80 -12.18
CA ARG A 59 -12.96 1.34 -12.91
C ARG A 59 -12.07 2.55 -13.22
N ASN A 60 -11.28 2.96 -12.23
CA ASN A 60 -10.42 4.12 -12.39
C ASN A 60 -9.10 3.70 -13.04
N ASN A 61 -8.71 4.46 -14.06
CA ASN A 61 -7.32 4.48 -14.51
C ASN A 61 -6.46 4.96 -13.34
N TRP A 62 -5.20 4.51 -13.24
CA TRP A 62 -4.28 4.79 -12.12
C TRP A 62 -4.22 6.26 -11.65
N ALA A 63 -4.64 7.21 -12.49
CA ALA A 63 -4.65 8.63 -12.24
C ALA A 63 -5.79 9.17 -11.34
N MET A 64 -6.87 8.43 -11.07
CA MET A 64 -8.05 8.97 -10.33
C MET A 64 -8.55 8.06 -9.20
N VAL A 65 -7.67 7.25 -8.63
CA VAL A 65 -8.03 6.44 -7.45
C VAL A 65 -8.44 7.38 -6.31
N THR A 66 -9.70 7.32 -5.90
CA THR A 66 -10.23 8.15 -4.81
C THR A 66 -10.18 7.34 -3.52
N PRO A 67 -9.35 7.71 -2.52
CA PRO A 67 -9.16 6.91 -1.31
C PRO A 67 -10.47 6.54 -0.60
N GLY A 68 -11.45 7.46 -0.59
CA GLY A 68 -12.76 7.22 0.01
C GLY A 68 -13.53 6.04 -0.61
N LYS A 69 -13.56 5.91 -1.95
CA LYS A 69 -14.27 4.81 -2.61
C LYS A 69 -13.63 3.44 -2.34
N ILE A 70 -12.30 3.42 -2.19
CA ILE A 70 -11.59 2.20 -1.82
C ILE A 70 -11.85 1.84 -0.36
N ALA A 71 -11.85 2.81 0.54
CA ALA A 71 -12.21 2.59 1.93
C ALA A 71 -13.64 2.04 2.08
N ASP A 72 -14.61 2.59 1.33
CA ASP A 72 -15.99 2.08 1.32
C ASP A 72 -16.08 0.64 0.78
N ALA A 73 -15.35 0.33 -0.28
CA ALA A 73 -15.29 -1.02 -0.85
C ALA A 73 -14.66 -2.02 0.14
N TRP A 74 -13.61 -1.65 0.85
CA TRP A 74 -13.03 -2.46 1.92
C TRP A 74 -13.98 -2.63 3.12
N ALA A 75 -14.70 -1.57 3.50
CA ALA A 75 -15.69 -1.63 4.57
C ALA A 75 -16.82 -2.62 4.24
N SER A 76 -17.19 -2.76 2.96
CA SER A 76 -18.21 -3.72 2.52
C SER A 76 -17.83 -5.19 2.76
N VAL A 77 -16.53 -5.48 2.88
CA VAL A 77 -15.99 -6.80 3.23
C VAL A 77 -15.43 -6.85 4.66
N GLY A 78 -15.79 -5.88 5.50
CA GLY A 78 -15.46 -5.87 6.93
C GLY A 78 -14.04 -5.41 7.26
N ILE A 79 -13.37 -4.68 6.36
CA ILE A 79 -12.01 -4.17 6.55
C ILE A 79 -12.04 -2.65 6.63
N GLU A 80 -11.46 -2.09 7.68
CA GLU A 80 -11.26 -0.66 7.82
C GLU A 80 -9.88 -0.27 7.29
N ILE A 81 -9.82 0.68 6.36
CA ILE A 81 -8.57 1.36 5.99
C ILE A 81 -8.41 2.62 6.85
N LYS A 82 -7.22 2.81 7.41
CA LYS A 82 -6.83 4.04 8.11
C LYS A 82 -5.58 4.62 7.47
N GLU A 83 -5.51 5.95 7.37
CA GLU A 83 -4.27 6.63 7.01
C GLU A 83 -3.24 6.44 8.15
N GLY A 84 -2.06 5.91 7.82
CA GLY A 84 -0.96 5.76 8.76
C GLY A 84 -0.36 7.12 9.14
N SER A 85 -0.03 7.33 10.42
CA SER A 85 0.11 8.68 10.96
C SER A 85 1.46 9.39 10.77
N LEU A 86 2.50 8.81 10.16
CA LEU A 86 3.80 9.52 10.05
C LEU A 86 4.66 9.25 8.81
N PHE A 87 4.44 8.16 8.04
CA PHE A 87 5.30 7.80 6.90
C PHE A 87 4.56 7.27 5.64
N GLY A 88 3.28 7.64 5.46
CA GLY A 88 2.63 7.57 4.14
C GLY A 88 2.31 6.17 3.61
N GLY A 89 1.50 5.41 4.36
CA GLY A 89 0.85 4.20 3.87
C GLY A 89 -0.47 3.96 4.61
N HIS A 90 -1.32 3.12 4.03
CA HIS A 90 -2.59 2.70 4.63
C HIS A 90 -2.40 1.48 5.55
N SER A 91 -3.12 1.46 6.68
CA SER A 91 -3.24 0.27 7.52
C SER A 91 -4.61 -0.39 7.36
N TYR A 92 -4.61 -1.71 7.26
CA TYR A 92 -5.82 -2.52 7.15
C TYR A 92 -6.17 -3.04 8.54
N ASN A 93 -7.41 -2.86 8.96
CA ASN A 93 -7.87 -3.29 10.27
C ASN A 93 -9.07 -4.23 10.11
N LEU A 94 -8.96 -5.42 10.69
CA LEU A 94 -10.04 -6.40 10.78
C LEU A 94 -10.44 -6.54 12.25
N ASN A 95 -11.68 -6.18 12.58
CA ASN A 95 -12.19 -6.18 13.96
C ASN A 95 -11.28 -5.41 14.94
N GLY A 96 -10.77 -4.26 14.51
CA GLY A 96 -9.88 -3.41 15.32
C GLY A 96 -8.44 -3.92 15.47
N LYS A 97 -8.07 -5.02 14.80
CA LYS A 97 -6.69 -5.51 14.74
C LYS A 97 -6.08 -5.17 13.38
N GLU A 98 -4.88 -4.57 13.41
CA GLU A 98 -4.10 -4.34 12.21
C GLU A 98 -3.66 -5.66 11.56
N ILE A 99 -3.84 -5.74 10.25
CA ILE A 99 -3.47 -6.87 9.39
C ILE A 99 -2.72 -6.37 8.16
N SER A 100 -2.01 -7.28 7.50
CA SER A 100 -1.35 -7.00 6.22
C SER A 100 -2.36 -6.89 5.06
N GLN A 101 -1.95 -6.29 3.96
CA GLN A 101 -2.75 -6.20 2.73
C GLN A 101 -3.11 -7.58 2.16
N SER A 102 -2.19 -8.55 2.22
CA SER A 102 -2.45 -9.91 1.73
C SER A 102 -3.49 -10.64 2.60
N GLU A 103 -3.45 -10.44 3.92
CA GLU A 103 -4.50 -10.94 4.83
C GLU A 103 -5.85 -10.27 4.55
N ALA A 104 -5.85 -8.97 4.21
CA ALA A 104 -7.04 -8.24 3.81
C ALA A 104 -7.65 -8.82 2.52
N TRP A 105 -6.85 -9.06 1.47
CA TRP A 105 -7.33 -9.68 0.22
C TRP A 105 -7.89 -11.09 0.49
N ALA A 106 -7.16 -11.94 1.23
CA ALA A 106 -7.61 -13.29 1.55
C ALA A 106 -8.93 -13.29 2.36
N HIS A 107 -9.11 -12.32 3.25
CA HIS A 107 -10.37 -12.14 3.97
C HIS A 107 -11.52 -11.75 3.03
N ALA A 108 -11.30 -10.77 2.15
CA ALA A 108 -12.31 -10.32 1.20
C ALA A 108 -12.75 -11.44 0.25
N GLU A 109 -11.80 -12.22 -0.28
CA GLU A 109 -12.07 -13.42 -1.08
C GLU A 109 -12.96 -14.42 -0.34
N LYS A 110 -12.64 -14.68 0.93
CA LYS A 110 -13.40 -15.57 1.79
C LYS A 110 -14.83 -15.07 2.05
N VAL A 111 -15.00 -13.77 2.31
CA VAL A 111 -16.32 -13.15 2.55
C VAL A 111 -17.21 -13.25 1.31
N ILE A 112 -16.65 -12.98 0.13
CA ILE A 112 -17.39 -12.99 -1.14
C ILE A 112 -17.56 -14.41 -1.71
N GLY A 113 -16.73 -15.37 -1.29
CA GLY A 113 -16.73 -16.72 -1.81
C GLY A 113 -16.13 -16.82 -3.22
N LYS A 114 -15.15 -15.97 -3.53
CA LYS A 114 -14.42 -15.93 -4.81
C LYS A 114 -12.93 -15.91 -4.56
N HIS A 115 -12.18 -16.63 -5.38
CA HIS A 115 -10.72 -16.61 -5.37
C HIS A 115 -10.20 -15.97 -6.66
N LEU A 116 -9.21 -15.08 -6.54
CA LEU A 116 -8.61 -14.34 -7.64
C LEU A 116 -7.09 -14.49 -7.60
N GLU A 117 -6.51 -14.92 -8.72
CA GLU A 117 -5.08 -14.84 -8.93
C GLU A 117 -4.68 -13.43 -9.39
N ARG A 118 -3.41 -13.05 -9.19
CA ARG A 118 -2.90 -11.73 -9.58
C ARG A 118 -3.15 -11.38 -11.07
N LYS A 119 -3.15 -12.40 -11.93
CA LYS A 119 -3.44 -12.26 -13.37
C LYS A 119 -4.88 -11.86 -13.66
N ASP A 120 -5.82 -12.16 -12.76
CA ASP A 120 -7.26 -11.96 -12.99
C ASP A 120 -7.67 -10.48 -12.87
N TRP A 121 -6.81 -9.66 -12.25
CA TRP A 121 -7.06 -8.24 -12.00
C TRP A 121 -5.96 -7.30 -12.50
N ASN A 122 -4.90 -7.84 -13.11
CA ASN A 122 -3.94 -7.06 -13.88
C ASN A 122 -4.43 -6.91 -15.33
N TRP A 123 -5.28 -5.92 -15.56
CA TRP A 123 -5.72 -5.45 -16.88
C TRP A 123 -4.96 -4.19 -17.32
#